data_AF-A0AAF3FHN4-F1
#
_entry.id   AF-A0AAF3FHN4-F1
#
_cell.length_a   1.000
_cell.length_b   1.000
_cell.length_c   1.000
_cell.angle_alpha   90.00
_cell.angle_beta   90.00
_cell.angle_gamma   90.00
#
_symmetry.space_group_name_H-M   'P 1'
#
loop_
_entity.id
_entity.type
_entity.pdbx_description
1 polymer ?
#
loop_
_entity_poly.entity_id
_entity_poly.type
_entity_poly.pdbx_seq_one_letter_code
_entity_poly.pdbx_strand_id
1 'polypeptide(L)'
;MYGSAKHVTQLPKQDSFPKVTKVVPLTEEQREAIKQSHKKLAESAAKYGNELFIRLFSDFPDYKDIWPRFRALPDSSLVGSDQMRSHASVYMKGIETIVSKIDDDVALQEVLRKIASSHVRFNITKAHVEHMVPCLLEVLRLSNGSISDETRAAWTRLYDNFGEILAQLSKERGIKR
;
A
#
# COMPACT_ATOMS: atom_id res chain seq x y z
N MET A 1 -13.85 -24.82 45.78
CA MET A 1 -14.47 -23.95 44.75
C MET A 1 -13.37 -23.58 43.77
N TYR A 2 -13.46 -24.12 42.55
CA TYR A 2 -12.55 -23.90 41.41
C TYR A 2 -12.56 -22.42 40.98
N GLY A 3 -11.39 -21.81 40.74
CA GLY A 3 -10.94 -21.38 39.41
C GLY A 3 -11.44 -19.96 39.04
N SER A 4 -10.72 -19.07 38.37
CA SER A 4 -9.43 -19.10 37.74
C SER A 4 -8.97 -17.64 37.59
N ALA A 5 -7.69 -17.37 37.84
CA ALA A 5 -7.06 -16.10 37.55
C ALA A 5 -7.16 -15.82 36.04
N LYS A 6 -7.77 -14.69 35.66
CA LYS A 6 -7.74 -14.22 34.27
C LYS A 6 -6.34 -13.73 33.95
N HIS A 7 -5.53 -14.60 33.37
CA HIS A 7 -4.34 -14.22 32.62
C HIS A 7 -4.79 -13.33 31.46
N VAL A 8 -4.55 -12.04 31.59
CA VAL A 8 -4.53 -11.12 30.44
C VAL A 8 -3.22 -11.41 29.72
N THR A 9 -3.27 -12.23 28.68
CA THR A 9 -2.14 -12.44 27.77
C THR A 9 -1.84 -11.10 27.10
N GLN A 10 -0.80 -10.43 27.58
CA GLN A 10 -0.26 -9.25 26.93
C GLN A 10 0.28 -9.67 25.57
N LEU A 11 -0.33 -9.15 24.51
CA LEU A 11 0.18 -9.29 23.15
C LEU A 11 1.64 -8.79 23.11
N PRO A 12 2.55 -9.51 22.41
CA PRO A 12 3.94 -9.10 22.34
C PRO A 12 4.01 -7.68 21.79
N LYS A 13 4.73 -6.82 22.51
CA LYS A 13 5.08 -5.48 22.05
C LYS A 13 5.79 -5.68 20.72
N GLN A 14 5.16 -5.26 19.62
CA GLN A 14 5.84 -5.21 18.33
C GLN A 14 7.07 -4.32 18.53
N ASP A 15 8.24 -4.92 18.35
CA ASP A 15 9.50 -4.21 18.36
C ASP A 15 9.39 -3.05 17.37
N SER A 16 9.53 -1.84 17.90
CA SER A 16 9.54 -0.63 17.12
C SER A 16 10.62 -0.76 16.04
N PHE A 17 10.20 -0.77 14.78
CA PHE A 17 11.11 -0.73 13.65
C PHE A 17 12.13 0.42 13.84
N PRO A 18 13.43 0.18 13.61
CA PRO A 18 14.44 1.22 13.72
C PRO A 18 14.09 2.38 12.78
N LYS A 19 14.31 3.62 13.25
CA LYS A 19 14.13 4.83 12.44
C LYS A 19 15.07 4.79 11.24
N VAL A 20 14.57 4.43 10.06
CA VAL A 20 15.34 4.43 8.82
C VAL A 20 15.12 5.77 8.12
N THR A 21 16.10 6.67 8.23
CA THR A 21 16.05 8.04 7.66
C THR A 21 16.40 8.09 6.16
N LYS A 22 16.63 6.94 5.50
CA LYS A 22 16.95 6.85 4.07
C LYS A 22 16.16 5.73 3.42
N VAL A 23 15.45 6.04 2.33
CA VAL A 23 14.92 5.05 1.37
C VAL A 23 15.99 4.01 1.12
N VAL A 24 15.68 2.74 1.34
CA VAL A 24 16.68 1.69 1.19
C VAL A 24 16.66 1.22 -0.26
N PRO A 25 17.80 1.20 -0.96
CA PRO A 25 17.87 0.73 -2.34
C PRO A 25 17.33 -0.69 -2.47
N LEU A 26 16.65 -0.96 -3.59
CA LEU A 26 16.24 -2.32 -3.96
C LEU A 26 17.42 -3.05 -4.61
N THR A 27 17.59 -4.34 -4.32
CA THR A 27 18.57 -5.15 -5.06
C THR A 27 18.07 -5.41 -6.49
N GLU A 28 18.96 -5.84 -7.38
CA GLU A 28 18.58 -6.18 -8.76
C GLU A 28 17.53 -7.30 -8.78
N GLU A 29 17.69 -8.31 -7.93
CA GLU A 29 16.75 -9.42 -7.81
C GLU A 29 15.37 -8.95 -7.33
N GLN A 30 15.33 -7.97 -6.42
CA GLN A 30 14.07 -7.36 -5.97
C GLN A 30 13.39 -6.56 -7.08
N ARG A 31 14.16 -5.80 -7.88
CA ARG A 31 13.64 -5.05 -9.02
C ARG A 31 13.05 -6.00 -10.06
N GLU A 32 13.76 -7.07 -10.38
CA GLU A 32 13.28 -8.10 -11.31
C GLU A 32 12.01 -8.80 -10.80
N ALA A 33 11.97 -9.19 -9.53
CA ALA A 33 10.77 -9.81 -8.94
C ALA A 33 9.54 -8.87 -9.03
N ILE A 34 9.73 -7.58 -8.76
CA ILE A 34 8.67 -6.56 -8.88
C ILE A 34 8.23 -6.41 -10.35
N LYS A 35 9.16 -6.27 -11.29
CA LYS A 35 8.85 -6.12 -12.73
C LYS A 35 8.06 -7.32 -13.26
N GLN A 36 8.50 -8.54 -12.95
CA GLN A 36 7.87 -9.77 -13.43
C GLN A 36 6.46 -9.96 -12.87
N SER A 37 6.29 -9.81 -11.56
CA SER A 37 5.00 -9.97 -10.91
C SER A 37 4.01 -8.84 -11.25
N HIS A 38 4.51 -7.61 -11.44
CA HIS A 38 3.71 -6.47 -11.92
C HIS A 38 3.15 -6.74 -13.33
N LYS A 39 3.92 -7.35 -14.24
CA LYS A 39 3.46 -7.63 -15.60
C LYS A 39 2.14 -8.41 -15.60
N LYS A 40 2.03 -9.44 -14.75
CA LYS A 40 0.80 -10.24 -14.60
C LYS A 40 -0.35 -9.48 -13.96
N LEU A 41 -0.04 -8.63 -12.99
CA LEU A 41 -1.03 -7.75 -12.39
C LEU A 41 -1.60 -6.75 -13.43
N ALA A 42 -0.74 -6.20 -14.29
CA ALA A 42 -1.08 -5.20 -15.30
C ALA A 42 -1.99 -5.75 -16.41
N GLU A 43 -1.88 -7.04 -16.77
CA GLU A 43 -2.74 -7.72 -17.76
C GLU A 43 -4.25 -7.60 -17.41
N SER A 44 -4.60 -7.39 -16.13
CA SER A 44 -5.98 -7.16 -15.70
C SER A 44 -6.07 -6.08 -14.61
N ALA A 45 -5.39 -4.96 -14.83
CA ALA A 45 -5.25 -3.87 -13.87
C ALA A 45 -6.59 -3.38 -13.31
N ALA A 46 -7.62 -3.21 -14.14
CA ALA A 46 -8.94 -2.76 -13.68
C ALA A 46 -9.60 -3.74 -12.69
N LYS A 47 -9.48 -5.05 -12.94
CA LYS A 47 -10.03 -6.09 -12.06
C LYS A 47 -9.30 -6.10 -10.73
N TYR A 48 -7.97 -6.22 -10.75
CA TYR A 48 -7.16 -6.35 -9.54
C TYR A 48 -7.07 -5.07 -8.74
N GLY A 49 -7.11 -3.90 -9.40
CA GLY A 49 -7.21 -2.62 -8.72
C GLY A 49 -8.51 -2.48 -7.93
N ASN A 50 -9.66 -2.88 -8.49
CA ASN A 50 -10.92 -2.88 -7.75
C ASN A 50 -10.88 -3.88 -6.58
N GLU A 51 -10.43 -5.11 -6.83
CA GLU A 51 -10.29 -6.15 -5.81
C GLU A 51 -9.46 -5.68 -4.61
N LEU A 52 -8.37 -4.95 -4.88
CA LEU A 52 -7.51 -4.38 -3.83
C LEU A 52 -8.27 -3.43 -2.91
N PHE A 53 -9.03 -2.49 -3.47
CA PHE A 53 -9.78 -1.52 -2.66
C PHE A 53 -11.00 -2.13 -1.97
N ILE A 54 -11.64 -3.13 -2.58
CA ILE A 54 -12.73 -3.89 -1.93
C ILE A 54 -12.20 -4.55 -0.65
N ARG A 55 -11.03 -5.20 -0.72
CA ARG A 55 -10.38 -5.81 0.45
C ARG A 55 -10.01 -4.75 1.49
N LEU A 56 -9.38 -3.66 1.05
CA LEU A 56 -8.97 -2.59 1.95
C LEU A 56 -10.16 -2.00 2.72
N PHE A 57 -11.30 -1.75 2.06
CA PHE A 57 -12.49 -1.20 2.73
C PHE A 57 -13.30 -2.24 3.49
N SER A 58 -13.14 -3.53 3.19
CA SER A 58 -13.69 -4.59 4.05
C SER A 58 -12.96 -4.63 5.39
N ASP A 59 -11.63 -4.47 5.39
CA ASP A 59 -10.81 -4.51 6.61
C ASP A 59 -10.80 -3.16 7.35
N PHE A 60 -10.88 -2.05 6.60
CA PHE A 60 -10.87 -0.68 7.13
C PHE A 60 -11.99 0.16 6.49
N PRO A 61 -13.26 -0.04 6.90
CA PRO A 61 -14.40 0.65 6.29
C PRO A 61 -14.29 2.17 6.31
N ASP A 62 -13.72 2.75 7.37
CA ASP A 62 -13.58 4.20 7.55
C ASP A 62 -12.64 4.84 6.52
N TYR A 63 -11.77 4.06 5.87
CA TYR A 63 -10.83 4.60 4.88
C TYR A 63 -11.56 5.18 3.67
N LYS A 64 -12.77 4.72 3.35
CA LYS A 64 -13.57 5.29 2.24
C LYS A 64 -13.82 6.79 2.42
N ASP A 65 -13.86 7.29 3.66
CA ASP A 65 -14.15 8.69 3.97
C ASP A 65 -13.00 9.65 3.63
N ILE A 66 -11.79 9.11 3.45
CA ILE A 66 -10.62 9.84 2.95
C ILE A 66 -10.93 10.44 1.57
N TRP A 67 -11.73 9.74 0.75
CA TRP A 67 -12.08 10.17 -0.61
C TRP A 67 -13.46 10.85 -0.64
N PRO A 68 -13.53 12.18 -0.87
CA PRO A 68 -14.81 12.89 -0.88
C PRO A 68 -15.86 12.33 -1.85
N ARG A 69 -15.43 11.75 -2.97
CA ARG A 69 -16.34 11.18 -3.97
C ARG A 69 -17.01 9.88 -3.53
N PHE A 70 -16.50 9.20 -2.51
CA PHE A 70 -17.10 7.97 -1.99
C PHE A 70 -18.16 8.26 -0.94
N ARG A 71 -18.05 9.38 -0.21
CA ARG A 71 -18.98 9.75 0.88
C ARG A 71 -20.44 9.91 0.45
N ALA A 72 -20.69 10.15 -0.84
CA ALA A 72 -22.05 10.27 -1.38
C ALA A 72 -22.68 8.92 -1.78
N LEU A 73 -21.92 7.82 -1.73
CA LEU A 73 -22.35 6.50 -2.20
C LEU A 73 -22.63 5.57 -1.01
N PRO A 74 -23.75 4.82 -1.03
CA PRO A 74 -23.94 3.70 -0.10
C PRO A 74 -22.86 2.63 -0.30
N ASP A 75 -22.44 1.97 0.78
CA ASP A 75 -21.40 0.93 0.74
C ASP A 75 -21.73 -0.20 -0.25
N SER A 76 -23.01 -0.61 -0.30
CA SER A 76 -23.51 -1.63 -1.22
C SER A 76 -23.34 -1.25 -2.69
N SER A 77 -23.26 0.05 -3.00
CA SER A 77 -23.14 0.57 -4.36
C SER A 77 -21.72 1.00 -4.70
N LEU A 78 -20.89 1.30 -3.69
CA LEU A 78 -19.52 1.79 -3.87
C LEU A 78 -18.66 0.80 -4.66
N VAL A 79 -18.74 -0.49 -4.32
CA VAL A 79 -17.96 -1.59 -4.93
C VAL A 79 -18.13 -1.65 -6.45
N GLY A 80 -19.35 -1.40 -6.94
CA GLY A 80 -19.69 -1.43 -8.36
C GLY A 80 -19.68 -0.07 -9.06
N SER A 81 -19.26 0.99 -8.38
CA SER A 81 -19.37 2.38 -8.88
C SER A 81 -18.28 2.77 -9.88
N ASP A 82 -18.57 3.76 -10.72
CA ASP A 82 -17.55 4.38 -11.59
C ASP A 82 -16.48 5.11 -10.79
N GLN A 83 -16.83 5.64 -9.61
CA GLN A 83 -15.91 6.32 -8.71
C GLN A 83 -14.84 5.34 -8.21
N MET A 84 -15.25 4.13 -7.81
CA MET A 84 -14.33 3.07 -7.39
C MET A 84 -13.41 2.65 -8.55
N ARG A 85 -13.98 2.35 -9.72
CA ARG A 85 -13.21 1.99 -10.92
C ARG A 85 -12.18 3.04 -11.30
N SER A 86 -12.57 4.31 -11.24
CA SER A 86 -11.68 5.43 -11.54
C SER A 86 -10.54 5.52 -10.53
N HIS A 87 -10.83 5.36 -9.24
CA HIS A 87 -9.82 5.39 -8.18
C HIS A 87 -8.83 4.22 -8.33
N ALA A 88 -9.34 3.00 -8.52
CA ALA A 88 -8.53 1.82 -8.80
C ALA A 88 -7.62 2.02 -10.03
N SER A 89 -8.13 2.62 -11.11
CA SER A 89 -7.33 2.91 -12.30
C SER A 89 -6.19 3.90 -12.02
N VAL A 90 -6.45 4.96 -11.24
CA VAL A 90 -5.41 5.93 -10.85
C VAL A 90 -4.32 5.25 -10.03
N TYR A 91 -4.69 4.39 -9.08
CA TYR A 91 -3.76 3.63 -8.27
C TYR A 91 -2.87 2.71 -9.12
N MET A 92 -3.48 1.94 -10.04
CA MET A 92 -2.74 1.02 -10.91
C MET A 92 -1.75 1.75 -11.82
N LYS A 93 -2.13 2.91 -12.37
CA LYS A 93 -1.21 3.77 -13.14
C LYS A 93 -0.07 4.31 -12.27
N GLY A 94 -0.33 4.56 -10.99
CA GLY A 94 0.69 4.94 -10.02
C GLY A 94 1.75 3.85 -9.86
N ILE A 95 1.31 2.59 -9.66
CA ILE A 95 2.21 1.43 -9.60
C ILE A 95 3.00 1.29 -10.89
N GLU A 96 2.34 1.34 -12.05
CA GLU A 96 2.99 1.25 -13.36
C GLU A 96 4.08 2.32 -13.53
N THR A 97 3.80 3.56 -13.12
CA THR A 97 4.77 4.65 -13.18
C THR A 97 5.98 4.37 -12.27
N ILE A 98 5.77 3.87 -11.05
CA ILE A 98 6.84 3.49 -10.13
C ILE A 98 7.70 2.37 -10.74
N VAL A 99 7.07 1.30 -11.22
CA VAL A 99 7.77 0.16 -11.81
C VAL A 99 8.57 0.57 -13.06
N SER A 100 8.07 1.53 -13.86
CA SER A 100 8.79 2.05 -15.03
C SER A 100 10.11 2.78 -14.71
N LYS A 101 10.30 3.19 -13.45
CA LYS A 101 11.50 3.89 -12.95
C LYS A 101 12.33 3.03 -12.02
N ILE A 102 11.96 1.77 -11.85
CA ILE A 102 12.51 0.93 -10.79
C ILE A 102 13.97 0.57 -10.99
N ASP A 103 14.57 0.78 -12.16
CA ASP A 103 15.99 0.47 -12.42
C ASP A 103 16.92 1.69 -12.19
N ASP A 104 16.37 2.87 -11.91
CA ASP A 104 17.13 4.10 -11.63
C ASP A 104 16.72 4.64 -10.26
N ASP A 105 17.66 4.58 -9.30
CA ASP A 105 17.40 4.99 -7.91
C ASP A 105 17.00 6.47 -7.77
N VAL A 106 17.57 7.35 -8.60
CA VAL A 106 17.26 8.77 -8.57
C VAL A 106 15.84 8.97 -9.10
N ALA A 107 15.54 8.41 -10.27
CA ALA A 107 14.21 8.53 -10.87
C ALA A 107 13.11 7.86 -10.02
N LEU A 108 13.43 6.71 -9.40
CA LEU A 108 12.55 6.01 -8.46
C LEU A 108 12.25 6.88 -7.24
N GLN A 109 13.28 7.48 -6.63
CA GLN A 109 13.09 8.36 -5.49
C GLN A 109 12.25 9.60 -5.85
N GLU A 110 12.48 10.21 -7.01
CA GLU A 110 11.69 11.35 -7.49
C GLU A 110 10.21 11.00 -7.68
N VAL A 111 9.90 9.88 -8.34
CA VAL A 111 8.50 9.47 -8.57
C VAL A 111 7.81 9.10 -7.26
N LEU A 112 8.49 8.40 -6.35
CA LEU A 112 7.94 8.06 -5.03
C LEU A 112 7.65 9.33 -4.23
N ARG A 113 8.55 10.32 -4.19
CA ARG A 113 8.31 11.61 -3.51
C ARG A 113 7.16 12.39 -4.13
N LYS A 114 7.03 12.39 -5.46
CA LYS A 114 5.92 13.05 -6.16
C LYS A 114 4.55 12.44 -5.79
N ILE A 115 4.46 11.11 -5.80
CA ILE A 115 3.24 10.39 -5.43
C ILE A 115 2.94 10.58 -3.94
N ALA A 116 3.95 10.47 -3.08
CA ALA A 116 3.81 10.64 -1.64
C ALA A 116 3.34 12.06 -1.28
N SER A 117 3.84 13.08 -1.96
CA SER A 117 3.38 14.47 -1.77
C SER A 117 1.87 14.64 -2.01
N SER A 118 1.32 13.91 -2.99
CA SER A 118 -0.14 13.91 -3.23
C SER A 118 -0.90 13.23 -2.11
N HIS A 119 -0.40 12.10 -1.60
CA HIS A 119 -1.01 11.35 -0.50
C HIS A 119 -1.02 12.15 0.81
N VAL A 120 0.05 12.90 1.11
CA VAL A 120 0.11 13.79 2.28
C VAL A 120 -0.98 14.88 2.22
N ARG A 121 -1.38 15.35 1.02
CA ARG A 121 -2.48 16.32 0.88
C ARG A 121 -3.84 15.75 1.30
N PHE A 122 -4.00 14.44 1.27
CA PHE A 122 -5.20 13.73 1.70
C PHE A 122 -5.05 13.12 3.10
N ASN A 123 -4.05 13.57 3.88
CA ASN A 123 -3.72 13.06 5.22
C ASN A 123 -3.47 11.55 5.26
N ILE A 124 -3.05 10.95 4.14
CA ILE A 124 -2.65 9.55 4.11
C ILE A 124 -1.30 9.41 4.82
N THR A 125 -1.23 8.50 5.77
CA THR A 125 -0.07 8.25 6.63
C THR A 125 0.63 6.94 6.27
N LYS A 126 1.82 6.71 6.86
CA LYS A 126 2.52 5.43 6.73
C LYS A 126 1.64 4.23 7.11
N ALA A 127 0.85 4.34 8.19
CA ALA A 127 -0.04 3.26 8.63
C ALA A 127 -1.09 2.87 7.57
N HIS A 128 -1.64 3.85 6.85
CA HIS A 128 -2.59 3.55 5.76
C HIS A 128 -1.92 2.75 4.63
N VAL A 129 -0.66 3.04 4.32
CA VAL A 129 0.13 2.28 3.33
C VAL A 129 0.46 0.88 3.84
N GLU A 130 0.85 0.75 5.10
CA GLU A 130 1.12 -0.55 5.74
C GLU A 130 -0.12 -1.46 5.69
N HIS A 131 -1.32 -0.92 5.93
CA HIS A 131 -2.59 -1.64 5.82
C HIS A 131 -2.93 -2.07 4.38
N MET A 132 -2.40 -1.38 3.37
CA MET A 132 -2.60 -1.71 1.97
C MET A 132 -1.70 -2.86 1.48
N VAL A 133 -0.57 -3.10 2.14
CA VAL A 133 0.42 -4.12 1.74
C VAL A 133 -0.18 -5.52 1.67
N PRO A 134 -0.92 -6.02 2.70
CA PRO A 134 -1.57 -7.33 2.60
C PRO A 134 -2.53 -7.45 1.42
N CYS A 135 -3.32 -6.41 1.13
CA CYS A 135 -4.24 -6.38 0.00
C CYS A 135 -3.47 -6.46 -1.34
N LEU A 136 -2.36 -5.71 -1.47
CA LEU A 136 -1.49 -5.77 -2.64
C LEU A 136 -0.90 -7.17 -2.85
N LEU A 137 -0.34 -7.77 -1.79
CA LEU A 137 0.28 -9.08 -1.86
C LEU A 137 -0.72 -10.17 -2.27
N GLU A 138 -1.97 -10.05 -1.81
CA GLU A 138 -3.02 -10.98 -2.19
C GLU A 138 -3.45 -10.80 -3.66
N VAL A 139 -3.60 -9.57 -4.16
CA VAL A 139 -3.90 -9.39 -5.59
C VAL A 139 -2.75 -9.82 -6.50
N LEU A 140 -1.50 -9.67 -6.06
CA LEU A 140 -0.33 -10.22 -6.76
C LEU A 140 -0.36 -11.74 -6.78
N ARG A 141 -0.70 -12.39 -5.66
CA ARG A 141 -0.88 -13.85 -5.60
C ARG A 141 -1.99 -14.30 -6.55
N LEU A 142 -3.13 -13.61 -6.55
CA LEU A 142 -4.26 -13.92 -7.44
C LEU A 142 -3.89 -13.75 -8.92
N SER A 143 -3.16 -12.69 -9.28
CA SER A 143 -2.76 -12.44 -10.68
C SER A 143 -1.67 -13.37 -11.19
N ASN A 144 -0.80 -13.86 -10.31
CA ASN A 144 0.33 -14.74 -10.66
C ASN A 144 0.05 -16.23 -10.34
N GLY A 145 -1.10 -16.55 -9.73
CA GLY A 145 -1.42 -17.86 -9.15
C GLY A 145 -0.74 -18.11 -7.80
N SER A 146 0.56 -17.82 -7.73
CA SER A 146 1.35 -17.79 -6.49
C SER A 146 2.43 -16.71 -6.58
N ILE A 147 2.98 -16.29 -5.44
CA ILE A 147 4.16 -15.43 -5.36
C ILE A 147 5.16 -16.05 -4.39
N SER A 148 6.45 -15.89 -4.68
CA SER A 148 7.52 -16.34 -3.80
C SER A 148 7.70 -15.40 -2.60
N ASP A 149 8.45 -15.85 -1.59
CA ASP A 149 8.79 -15.02 -0.43
C ASP A 149 9.69 -13.84 -0.83
N GLU A 150 10.55 -14.01 -1.83
CA GLU A 150 11.37 -12.93 -2.38
C GLU A 150 10.50 -11.86 -3.05
N THR A 151 9.49 -12.28 -3.82
CA THR A 151 8.53 -11.34 -4.44
C THR A 151 7.75 -10.59 -3.38
N ARG A 152 7.28 -11.29 -2.34
CA ARG A 152 6.60 -10.68 -1.18
C ARG A 152 7.49 -9.65 -0.48
N ALA A 153 8.74 -10.02 -0.21
CA ALA A 153 9.71 -9.15 0.46
C ALA A 153 10.04 -7.92 -0.40
N ALA A 154 10.19 -8.07 -1.71
CA ALA A 154 10.49 -6.98 -2.63
C ALA A 154 9.36 -5.92 -2.65
N TRP A 155 8.10 -6.35 -2.81
CA TRP A 155 6.95 -5.43 -2.77
C TRP A 155 6.76 -4.78 -1.40
N THR A 156 6.93 -5.56 -0.32
CA THR A 156 6.86 -5.03 1.05
C THR A 156 7.93 -3.95 1.26
N ARG A 157 9.15 -4.18 0.75
CA ARG A 157 10.25 -3.22 0.82
C ARG A 157 9.96 -1.94 0.05
N LEU A 158 9.41 -2.06 -1.17
CA LEU A 158 9.01 -0.89 -1.96
C LEU A 158 7.95 -0.05 -1.22
N TYR A 159 6.96 -0.68 -0.60
CA TYR A 159 5.91 0.02 0.15
C TYR A 159 6.41 0.60 1.47
N ASP A 160 7.34 -0.06 2.16
CA ASP A 160 7.99 0.49 3.35
C ASP A 160 8.79 1.76 2.99
N ASN A 161 9.57 1.71 1.92
CA ASN A 161 10.27 2.88 1.37
C ASN A 161 9.30 4.04 1.05
N PHE A 162 8.17 3.75 0.40
CA PHE A 162 7.14 4.74 0.11
C PHE A 162 6.52 5.31 1.40
N GLY A 163 6.25 4.45 2.39
CA GLY A 163 5.74 4.81 3.71
C GLY A 163 6.69 5.71 4.51
N GLU A 164 7.99 5.47 4.45
CA GLU A 164 9.00 6.32 5.08
C GLU A 164 9.08 7.71 4.41
N ILE A 165 9.03 7.76 3.07
CA ILE A 165 8.96 9.04 2.33
C ILE A 165 7.71 9.83 2.74
N LEU A 166 6.55 9.17 2.84
CA LEU A 166 5.31 9.80 3.31
C LEU A 166 5.47 10.39 4.71
N ALA A 167 6.04 9.61 5.64
CA ALA A 167 6.26 10.04 7.01
C ALA A 167 7.22 11.22 7.09
N GLN A 168 8.24 11.27 6.22
CA GLN A 168 9.16 12.40 6.12
C GLN A 168 8.43 13.66 5.60
N LEU A 169 7.73 13.55 4.47
CA LEU A 169 7.02 14.69 3.85
C LEU A 169 5.91 15.25 4.75
N SER A 170 5.22 14.39 5.50
CA SER A 170 4.20 14.79 6.48
C SER A 170 4.78 15.67 7.59
N LYS A 171 5.99 15.31 8.10
CA LYS A 171 6.72 16.11 9.11
C LYS A 171 7.18 17.45 8.52
N GLU A 172 7.72 17.45 7.30
CA GLU A 172 8.18 18.67 6.61
C GLU A 172 7.04 19.68 6.38
N ARG A 173 5.82 19.20 6.12
CA ARG A 173 4.64 20.05 5.97
C ARG A 173 4.04 20.57 7.28
N GLY A 174 4.59 20.20 8.44
CA GLY A 174 4.08 20.63 9.74
C GLY A 174 2.69 20.08 10.08
N ILE A 175 2.27 18.97 9.44
CA ILE A 175 1.03 18.28 9.81
C ILE A 175 1.29 17.58 11.14
N LYS A 176 0.95 18.26 12.24
CA LYS A 176 0.98 17.69 13.59
C LYS A 176 0.01 16.51 13.64
N ARG A 177 0.52 15.38 14.13
CA ARG A 177 -0.23 14.17 14.45
C ARG A 177 -1.35 14.44 15.44
#